data_AF-A0A6G2XQV0-F1
#
_entry.id   AF-A0A6G2XQV0-F1
#
_cell.length_a   1.000
_cell.length_b   1.000
_cell.length_c   1.000
_cell.angle_alpha   90.00
_cell.angle_beta   90.00
_cell.angle_gamma   90.00
#
_symmetry.space_group_name_H-M   'P 1'
#
loop_
_entity.id
_entity.type
_entity.pdbx_description
1 polymer ?
#
loop_
_entity_poly.entity_id
_entity_poly.type
_entity_poly.pdbx_seq_one_letter_code
_entity_poly.pdbx_strand_id
1 'polypeptide(L)'
;MNFKHRLGVIAAGSAALLGIAAVSPASAATMSAAAVHRGSVGCFNYSWGDGSVTYTIYYHNTCSVKSAIAGTTTALFNNKWCANVAAGGKGHTVVYNKPMTFTSAKGGHC
;
A
#
# COMPACT_ATOMS: atom_id res chain seq x y z
N MET A 1 40.09 -27.38 -6.73
CA MET A 1 39.12 -28.49 -6.69
C MET A 1 37.85 -27.99 -7.37
N ASN A 2 37.64 -28.33 -8.65
CA ASN A 2 36.74 -29.39 -9.17
C ASN A 2 35.25 -29.17 -8.84
N PHE A 3 34.24 -29.24 -9.72
CA PHE A 3 34.06 -29.06 -11.17
C PHE A 3 32.52 -29.24 -11.42
N LYS A 4 31.93 -28.42 -12.29
CA LYS A 4 30.74 -28.65 -13.16
C LYS A 4 29.33 -28.76 -12.52
N HIS A 5 28.46 -27.83 -12.92
CA HIS A 5 27.13 -28.20 -13.41
C HIS A 5 26.89 -27.59 -14.80
N ARG A 6 27.02 -28.49 -15.78
CA ARG A 6 26.52 -28.59 -17.15
C ARG A 6 25.77 -27.39 -17.77
N LEU A 7 26.36 -26.88 -18.85
CA LEU A 7 25.71 -26.15 -19.93
C LEU A 7 24.61 -27.00 -20.58
N GLY A 8 23.41 -26.42 -20.68
CA GLY A 8 22.38 -26.83 -21.64
C GLY A 8 22.34 -25.82 -22.79
N VAL A 9 22.95 -26.17 -23.92
CA VAL A 9 22.79 -25.47 -25.19
C VAL A 9 21.63 -26.14 -25.93
N ILE A 10 20.61 -25.36 -26.33
CA ILE A 10 19.70 -25.74 -27.42
C ILE A 10 19.90 -24.73 -28.54
N ALA A 11 20.04 -25.31 -29.74
CA ALA A 11 20.65 -24.75 -30.92
C ALA A 11 19.85 -23.64 -31.61
N ALA A 12 20.61 -22.80 -32.31
CA ALA A 12 20.18 -21.74 -33.18
C ALA A 12 19.47 -22.25 -34.45
N GLY A 13 18.51 -21.46 -34.94
CA GLY A 13 18.03 -21.47 -36.31
C GLY A 13 17.96 -20.03 -36.85
N SER A 14 18.91 -19.66 -37.70
CA SER A 14 18.97 -18.42 -38.50
C SER A 14 18.04 -18.55 -39.72
N ALA A 15 17.54 -17.56 -40.46
CA ALA A 15 17.76 -16.11 -40.58
C ALA A 15 16.61 -15.51 -41.42
N ALA A 16 16.28 -14.22 -41.24
CA ALA A 16 15.97 -13.27 -42.33
C ALA A 16 15.90 -11.84 -41.75
N LEU A 17 16.86 -11.01 -42.16
CA LEU A 17 16.94 -9.57 -41.88
C LEU A 17 15.91 -8.82 -42.73
N LEU A 18 15.35 -7.72 -42.19
CA LEU A 18 15.16 -6.39 -42.82
C LEU A 18 13.96 -5.67 -42.20
N GLY A 19 14.24 -4.61 -41.44
CA GLY A 19 13.21 -3.74 -40.87
C GLY A 19 13.75 -2.95 -39.68
N ILE A 20 14.66 -2.02 -39.95
CA ILE A 20 15.17 -1.06 -38.96
C ILE A 20 14.02 -0.10 -38.64
N ALA A 21 13.24 -0.41 -37.63
CA ALA A 21 12.68 0.61 -36.77
C ALA A 21 13.34 0.37 -35.42
N ALA A 22 14.34 1.19 -35.10
CA ALA A 22 14.80 1.34 -33.73
C ALA A 22 13.63 1.94 -32.93
N VAL A 23 12.66 1.10 -32.57
CA VAL A 23 11.81 1.41 -31.43
C VAL A 23 12.75 1.20 -30.27
N SER A 24 13.30 2.30 -29.76
CA SER A 24 13.92 2.30 -28.43
C SER A 24 13.01 1.45 -27.54
N PRO A 25 13.51 0.47 -26.77
CA PRO A 25 12.67 -0.15 -25.77
C PRO A 25 12.09 1.01 -24.97
N ALA A 26 10.77 1.22 -25.09
CA ALA A 26 10.08 2.21 -24.31
C ALA A 26 10.48 1.87 -22.89
N SER A 27 11.30 2.73 -22.28
CA SER A 27 11.84 2.51 -20.96
C SER A 27 10.65 2.10 -20.11
N ALA A 28 10.59 0.83 -19.72
CA ALA A 28 9.56 0.35 -18.84
C ALA A 28 9.80 1.16 -17.57
N ALA A 29 9.08 2.27 -17.44
CA ALA A 29 9.09 3.07 -16.24
C ALA A 29 8.78 2.06 -15.15
N THR A 30 9.75 1.80 -14.29
CA THR A 30 9.55 1.07 -13.06
C THR A 30 8.54 1.91 -12.30
N MET A 31 7.26 1.63 -12.53
CA MET A 31 6.17 2.12 -11.71
C MET A 31 6.46 1.52 -10.35
N SER A 32 7.15 2.28 -9.50
CA SER A 32 7.40 1.91 -8.11
C SER A 32 6.03 1.58 -7.54
N ALA A 33 5.80 0.29 -7.25
CA ALA A 33 4.52 -0.16 -6.72
C ALA A 33 4.23 0.68 -5.48
N ALA A 34 3.14 1.44 -5.48
CA ALA A 34 2.77 2.29 -4.37
C ALA A 34 2.77 1.45 -3.09
N ALA A 35 3.59 1.82 -2.11
CA ALA A 35 3.74 0.98 -0.93
C ALA A 35 2.43 1.00 -0.13
N VAL A 36 2.02 -0.18 0.33
CA VAL A 36 0.85 -0.33 1.19
C VAL A 36 1.34 -0.44 2.63
N HIS A 37 0.97 0.56 3.43
CA HIS A 37 1.23 0.60 4.86
C HIS A 37 0.10 -0.11 5.58
N ARG A 38 0.43 -0.96 6.55
CA ARG A 38 -0.53 -1.74 7.34
C ARG A 38 -0.13 -1.72 8.80
N GLY A 39 -1.10 -1.89 9.68
CA GLY A 39 -0.83 -2.01 11.10
C GLY A 39 -2.09 -2.35 11.88
N SER A 40 -1.92 -2.41 13.20
CA SER A 40 -3.00 -2.67 14.13
C SER A 40 -2.85 -1.75 15.34
N VAL A 41 -3.97 -1.26 15.87
CA VAL A 41 -4.02 -0.47 17.10
C VAL A 41 -5.23 -0.90 17.93
N GLY A 42 -5.00 -1.31 19.17
CA GLY A 42 -6.03 -1.97 19.97
C GLY A 42 -6.62 -3.17 19.22
N CYS A 43 -7.94 -3.19 19.04
CA CYS A 43 -8.63 -4.16 18.19
C CYS A 43 -9.08 -3.58 16.83
N PHE A 44 -8.29 -2.65 16.27
CA PHE A 44 -8.42 -2.23 14.88
C PHE A 44 -7.27 -2.75 14.04
N ASN A 45 -7.58 -3.25 12.85
CA ASN A 45 -6.61 -3.43 11.78
C ASN A 45 -6.81 -2.31 10.76
N TYR A 46 -5.73 -1.72 10.27
CA TYR A 46 -5.80 -0.64 9.29
C TYR A 46 -4.78 -0.81 8.17
N SER A 47 -5.06 -0.16 7.05
CA SER A 47 -4.14 -0.07 5.92
C SER A 47 -4.38 1.17 5.08
N TRP A 48 -3.33 1.70 4.48
CA TRP A 48 -3.41 2.79 3.52
C TRP A 48 -2.29 2.66 2.48
N GLY A 49 -2.54 3.08 1.25
CA GLY A 49 -1.53 3.12 0.19
C GLY A 49 -0.91 4.50 0.07
N ASP A 50 0.34 4.57 -0.39
CA ASP A 50 0.95 5.86 -0.73
C ASP A 50 0.15 6.56 -1.84
N GLY A 51 -0.37 7.75 -1.52
CA GLY A 51 -0.96 8.70 -2.45
C GLY A 51 -0.07 9.94 -2.59
N SER A 52 -0.42 10.83 -3.52
CA SER A 52 0.30 12.10 -3.75
C SER A 52 -0.21 13.25 -2.88
N VAL A 53 -1.54 13.35 -2.71
CA VAL A 53 -2.20 14.45 -1.97
C VAL A 53 -3.20 13.92 -0.95
N THR A 54 -3.93 12.89 -1.37
CA THR A 54 -5.03 12.29 -0.60
C THR A 54 -4.71 10.84 -0.29
N TYR A 55 -5.01 10.42 0.94
CA TYR A 55 -4.74 9.09 1.44
C TYR A 55 -6.04 8.47 1.94
N THR A 56 -6.35 7.26 1.49
CA THR A 56 -7.50 6.50 1.97
C THR A 56 -7.04 5.50 3.01
N ILE A 57 -7.52 5.71 4.24
CA ILE A 57 -7.26 4.82 5.37
C ILE A 57 -8.42 3.85 5.47
N TYR A 58 -8.16 2.58 5.24
CA TYR A 58 -9.10 1.49 5.47
C TYR A 58 -8.91 0.94 6.88
N TYR A 59 -10.00 0.61 7.55
CA TYR A 59 -9.96 0.05 8.89
C TYR A 59 -11.04 -1.01 9.12
N HIS A 60 -10.76 -1.92 10.04
CA HIS A 60 -11.66 -2.98 10.49
C HIS A 60 -11.61 -3.07 12.01
N ASN A 61 -12.74 -2.84 12.67
CA ASN A 61 -12.95 -3.03 14.08
C ASN A 61 -13.17 -4.51 14.38
N THR A 62 -12.20 -5.18 14.98
CA THR A 62 -12.31 -6.57 15.44
C THR A 62 -12.78 -6.65 16.89
N CYS A 63 -13.02 -5.52 17.58
CA CYS A 63 -13.63 -5.53 18.90
C CYS A 63 -15.10 -6.00 18.80
N SER A 64 -15.58 -6.70 19.84
CA SER A 64 -16.99 -7.09 19.97
C SER A 64 -17.93 -5.92 20.33
N VAL A 65 -17.42 -4.70 20.41
CA VAL A 65 -18.16 -3.49 20.76
C VAL A 65 -17.86 -2.36 19.78
N LYS A 66 -18.73 -1.35 19.75
CA LYS A 66 -18.45 -0.08 19.05
C LYS A 66 -17.21 0.58 19.66
N SER A 67 -16.28 0.95 18.80
CA SER A 67 -15.02 1.61 19.17
C SER A 67 -14.67 2.69 18.14
N ALA A 68 -13.79 3.60 18.50
CA ALA A 68 -13.25 4.61 17.60
C ALA A 68 -11.81 4.26 17.22
N ILE A 69 -11.46 4.57 15.97
CA ILE A 69 -10.07 4.70 15.51
C ILE A 69 -9.83 6.15 15.15
N ALA A 70 -8.69 6.69 15.57
CA ALA A 70 -8.30 8.07 15.34
C ALA A 70 -6.82 8.15 14.98
N GLY A 71 -6.38 9.32 14.55
CA GLY A 71 -4.99 9.51 14.20
C GLY A 71 -4.66 10.93 13.80
N THR A 72 -3.40 11.12 13.38
CA THR A 72 -2.92 12.37 12.82
C THR A 72 -2.33 12.20 11.43
N THR A 73 -2.26 13.29 10.66
CA THR A 73 -1.56 13.42 9.39
C THR A 73 -0.37 14.36 9.49
N THR A 74 0.48 14.39 8.45
CA THR A 74 1.62 15.32 8.31
C THR A 74 1.24 16.79 8.14
N ALA A 75 -0.05 17.13 8.12
CA ALA A 75 -0.48 18.52 8.07
C ALA A 75 -0.06 19.29 9.34
N LEU A 76 0.21 20.59 9.19
CA LEU A 76 0.55 21.48 10.31
C LEU A 76 -0.69 21.90 11.12
N PHE A 77 -1.86 21.95 10.47
CA PHE A 77 -3.12 22.38 11.05
C PHE A 77 -4.24 21.40 10.68
N ASN A 78 -5.27 21.29 11.53
CA ASN A 78 -6.41 20.38 11.32
C ASN A 78 -5.99 18.96 10.92
N ASN A 79 -4.91 18.48 11.55
CA ASN A 79 -4.22 17.26 11.16
C ASN A 79 -4.77 16.02 11.86
N LYS A 80 -5.93 16.10 12.50
CA LYS A 80 -6.54 15.00 13.24
C LYS A 80 -7.69 14.41 12.45
N TRP A 81 -7.88 13.11 12.55
CA TRP A 81 -9.03 12.41 11.97
C TRP A 81 -9.53 11.37 12.97
N CYS A 82 -10.81 11.01 12.88
CA CYS A 82 -11.43 10.01 13.73
C CYS A 82 -12.61 9.35 13.02
N ALA A 83 -12.86 8.08 13.32
CA ALA A 83 -14.00 7.33 12.85
C ALA A 83 -14.56 6.41 13.95
N ASN A 84 -15.86 6.49 14.17
CA ASN A 84 -16.61 5.57 15.02
C ASN A 84 -17.05 4.35 14.20
N VAL A 85 -16.72 3.15 14.70
CA VAL A 85 -16.91 1.90 13.96
C VAL A 85 -17.64 0.90 14.83
N ALA A 86 -18.73 0.33 14.31
CA ALA A 86 -19.49 -0.72 14.99
C ALA A 86 -18.63 -1.98 15.24
N ALA A 87 -19.08 -2.86 16.14
CA ALA A 87 -18.44 -4.14 16.38
C ALA A 87 -18.34 -4.97 15.08
N GLY A 88 -17.17 -5.51 14.76
CA GLY A 88 -16.95 -6.22 13.49
C GLY A 88 -17.00 -5.32 12.24
N GLY A 89 -17.17 -4.01 12.41
CA GLY A 89 -17.41 -3.06 11.32
C GLY A 89 -16.15 -2.74 10.53
N LYS A 90 -16.31 -2.53 9.22
CA LYS A 90 -15.25 -2.03 8.34
C LYS A 90 -15.62 -0.62 7.87
N GLY A 91 -14.61 0.16 7.50
CA GLY A 91 -14.83 1.47 6.92
C GLY A 91 -13.57 2.06 6.33
N HIS A 92 -13.69 3.28 5.85
CA HIS A 92 -12.57 4.06 5.39
C HIS A 92 -12.77 5.55 5.67
N THR A 93 -11.66 6.25 5.84
CA THR A 93 -11.61 7.70 5.93
C THR A 93 -10.61 8.22 4.92
N VAL A 94 -11.00 9.28 4.21
CA VAL A 94 -10.13 10.00 3.31
C VAL A 94 -9.51 11.16 4.08
N VAL A 95 -8.18 11.24 4.08
CA VAL A 95 -7.44 12.32 4.71
C VAL A 95 -6.56 13.03 3.69
N TYR A 96 -6.36 14.33 3.90
CA TYR A 96 -5.33 15.09 3.21
C TYR A 96 -4.02 14.98 3.98
N ASN A 97 -2.92 14.82 3.25
CA ASN A 97 -1.59 14.58 3.79
C ASN A 97 -1.40 13.17 4.40
N LYS A 98 -0.14 12.77 4.50
CA LYS A 98 0.25 11.40 4.85
C LYS A 98 -0.17 11.04 6.28
N PRO A 99 -0.81 9.88 6.53
CA PRO A 99 -1.12 9.41 7.88
C PRO A 99 0.17 9.16 8.68
N MET A 100 0.20 9.57 9.95
CA MET A 100 1.36 9.43 10.85
C MET A 100 1.07 8.55 12.06
N THR A 101 -0.02 8.83 12.76
CA THR A 101 -0.34 8.15 14.01
C THR A 101 -1.70 7.48 13.93
N PHE A 102 -1.85 6.41 14.70
CA PHE A 102 -3.09 5.64 14.83
C PHE A 102 -3.31 5.35 16.31
N THR A 103 -4.51 5.65 16.81
CA THR A 103 -4.96 5.40 18.17
C THR A 103 -6.35 4.79 18.15
N SER A 104 -6.72 4.05 19.20
CA SER A 104 -8.05 3.45 19.34
C SER A 104 -8.66 3.78 20.69
N ALA A 105 -9.96 4.06 20.73
CA ALA A 105 -10.71 4.30 21.95
C ALA A 105 -11.96 3.40 22.01
N LYS A 106 -12.10 2.63 23.09
CA LYS A 106 -13.30 1.81 23.34
C LYS A 106 -14.50 2.72 23.60
N GLY A 107 -15.68 2.34 23.10
CA GLY A 107 -16.93 3.11 23.30
C GLY A 107 -17.28 4.08 22.17
N GLY A 108 -16.34 4.37 21.28
CA GLY A 108 -16.58 5.22 20.11
C GLY A 108 -16.62 6.71 20.46
N HIS A 109 -15.47 7.25 20.86
CA HIS A 109 -15.31 8.67 21.14
C HIS A 109 -14.35 9.29 20.12
N CYS A 110 -14.99 9.87 19.11
CA CYS A 110 -14.54 11.02 18.33
C CYS A 110 -15.37 12.21 18.84
#